data_AF-A0A4Q3G0A1-F1
#
_entry.id   AF-A0A4Q3G0A1-F1
#
_cell.length_a   1.000
_cell.length_b   1.000
_cell.length_c   1.000
_cell.angle_alpha   90.00
_cell.angle_beta   90.00
_cell.angle_gamma   90.00
#
_symmetry.space_group_name_H-M   'P 1'
#
loop_
_entity.id
_entity.type
_entity.pdbx_description
1 polymer ?
#
loop_
_entity_poly.entity_id
_entity_poly.type
_entity_poly.pdbx_seq_one_letter_code
_entity_poly.pdbx_strand_id
1 'polypeptide(L)'
;MTIPNKFQIALHYEMSQHLTAKGIAYESGQIERSNETVLTIGFGANEAFIFMDGVEFTGNAGRQSLERRSFKNNAELTTATMDVLRKLA
;
A
#
# COMPACT_ATOMS: atom_id res chain seq x y z
N MET A 1 -3.61 17.93 -11.14
CA MET A 1 -3.73 16.81 -10.19
C MET A 1 -3.88 15.54 -10.98
N THR A 2 -2.98 14.60 -10.76
CA THR A 2 -3.13 13.24 -11.29
C THR A 2 -4.17 12.53 -10.42
N ILE A 3 -4.95 11.63 -10.99
CA ILE A 3 -5.98 10.89 -10.23
C ILE A 3 -5.39 9.51 -9.92
N PRO A 4 -5.48 9.02 -8.67
CA PRO A 4 -5.11 7.64 -8.36
C PRO A 4 -5.78 6.66 -9.31
N ASN A 5 -5.00 5.70 -9.82
CA ASN A 5 -5.54 4.70 -10.74
C ASN A 5 -6.38 3.66 -9.99
N LYS A 6 -7.14 2.85 -10.75
CA LYS A 6 -8.02 1.81 -10.18
C LYS A 6 -7.28 0.81 -9.29
N PHE A 7 -6.02 0.49 -9.62
CA PHE A 7 -5.21 -0.44 -8.83
C PHE A 7 -4.86 0.14 -7.47
N GLN A 8 -4.43 1.40 -7.41
CA GLN A 8 -4.10 2.08 -6.15
C GLN A 8 -5.31 2.13 -5.21
N ILE A 9 -6.48 2.51 -5.73
CA ILE A 9 -7.71 2.61 -4.94
C ILE A 9 -8.14 1.22 -4.42
N ALA A 10 -8.11 0.19 -5.27
CA ALA A 10 -8.48 -1.16 -4.89
C ALA A 10 -7.54 -1.71 -3.81
N LEU A 11 -6.22 -1.56 -3.99
CA LEU A 11 -5.24 -2.03 -3.02
C LEU A 11 -5.35 -1.29 -1.69
N HIS A 12 -5.48 0.05 -1.72
CA HIS A 12 -5.70 0.85 -0.52
C HIS A 12 -6.93 0.38 0.24
N TYR A 13 -8.06 0.16 -0.45
CA TYR A 13 -9.29 -0.32 0.17
C TYR A 13 -9.10 -1.70 0.82
N GLU A 14 -8.46 -2.66 0.14
CA GLU A 14 -8.19 -3.98 0.70
C GLU A 14 -7.31 -3.94 1.96
N MET A 15 -6.28 -3.10 1.95
CA MET A 15 -5.41 -2.89 3.10
C MET A 15 -6.17 -2.28 4.28
N SER A 16 -6.98 -1.24 4.03
CA SER A 16 -7.85 -0.62 5.05
C SER A 16 -8.82 -1.63 5.66
N GLN A 17 -9.51 -2.42 4.83
CA GLN A 17 -10.43 -3.46 5.29
C GLN A 17 -9.73 -4.49 6.18
N HIS A 18 -8.52 -4.90 5.81
CA HIS A 18 -7.74 -5.83 6.61
C HIS A 18 -7.37 -5.26 7.99
N LEU A 19 -6.90 -4.02 8.04
CA LEU A 19 -6.54 -3.35 9.29
C LEU A 19 -7.77 -3.15 10.19
N THR A 20 -8.91 -2.72 9.62
CA THR A 20 -10.18 -2.62 10.33
C THR A 20 -10.62 -3.98 10.90
N ALA A 21 -10.56 -5.04 10.11
CA ALA A 21 -10.94 -6.39 10.56
C ALA A 21 -10.06 -6.92 11.69
N LYS A 22 -8.81 -6.45 11.79
CA LYS A 22 -7.87 -6.76 12.86
C LYS A 22 -7.98 -5.83 14.07
N GLY A 23 -8.81 -4.79 14.01
CA GLY A 23 -8.90 -3.78 15.06
C GLY A 23 -7.65 -2.90 15.16
N ILE A 24 -6.88 -2.79 14.08
CA ILE A 24 -5.65 -1.99 14.04
C ILE A 24 -6.01 -0.59 13.56
N ALA A 25 -5.70 0.41 14.38
CA ALA A 25 -5.86 1.80 14.00
C ALA A 25 -4.88 2.17 12.88
N TYR A 26 -5.38 2.89 11.88
CA TYR A 26 -4.58 3.37 10.76
C TYR A 26 -5.01 4.78 10.35
N GLU A 27 -4.09 5.50 9.73
CA GLU A 27 -4.29 6.81 9.13
C GLU A 27 -4.14 6.69 7.61
N SER A 28 -5.16 7.12 6.87
CA SER A 28 -5.13 7.18 5.41
C SER A 28 -4.74 8.58 4.95
N GLY A 29 -3.84 8.66 3.97
CA GLY A 29 -3.37 9.91 3.41
C GLY A 29 -3.19 9.86 1.90
N GLN A 30 -2.82 11.01 1.35
CA GLN A 30 -2.50 11.17 -0.07
C GLN A 30 -1.35 12.16 -0.20
N ILE A 31 -0.34 11.79 -0.99
CA ILE A 31 0.82 12.62 -1.29
C ILE A 31 0.85 12.89 -2.79
N GLU A 32 0.90 14.16 -3.17
CA GLU A 32 1.10 14.59 -4.55
C GLU A 32 2.61 14.63 -4.87
N ARG A 33 3.03 13.91 -5.90
CA ARG A 33 4.37 14.00 -6.50
C ARG A 33 4.27 14.65 -7.88
N SER A 34 5.40 15.08 -8.43
CA SER A 34 5.47 15.82 -9.70
C SER A 34 4.78 15.13 -10.89
N ASN A 35 4.63 13.81 -10.84
CA ASN A 35 4.09 12.97 -11.92
C ASN A 35 3.00 11.99 -11.48
N GLU A 36 2.70 11.88 -10.19
CA GLU A 36 1.73 10.90 -9.69
C GLU A 36 1.14 11.28 -8.33
N THR A 37 0.00 10.67 -8.02
CA THR A 37 -0.60 10.72 -6.69
C THR A 37 -0.33 9.39 -6.00
N VAL A 38 0.23 9.45 -4.79
CA VAL A 38 0.55 8.28 -3.96
C VAL A 38 -0.46 8.21 -2.83
N LEU A 39 -1.13 7.07 -2.67
CA LEU A 39 -2.00 6.84 -1.52
C LEU A 39 -1.16 6.28 -0.36
N THR A 40 -1.42 6.72 0.86
CA THR A 40 -0.68 6.24 2.04
C THR A 40 -1.59 5.63 3.10
N ILE A 41 -1.08 4.60 3.79
CA ILE A 41 -1.70 4.03 4.97
C ILE A 41 -0.63 3.89 6.06
N GLY A 42 -0.70 4.71 7.09
CA GLY A 42 0.11 4.60 8.30
C GLY A 42 -0.58 3.72 9.34
N PHE A 43 0.13 2.75 9.93
CA PHE A 43 -0.39 1.88 10.98
C PHE A 43 0.72 1.49 11.97
N GLY A 44 0.52 1.85 13.24
CA GLY A 44 1.55 1.68 14.27
C GLY A 44 2.83 2.45 13.93
N ALA A 45 3.95 1.73 13.80
CA ALA A 45 5.25 2.28 13.39
C ALA A 45 5.58 2.02 11.90
N ASN A 46 4.60 1.58 11.11
CA ASN A 46 4.76 1.26 9.70
C ASN A 46 3.92 2.20 8.83
N GLU A 47 4.34 2.39 7.59
CA GLU A 47 3.61 3.15 6.58
C GLU A 47 3.70 2.43 5.24
N ALA A 48 2.58 2.39 4.51
CA ALA A 48 2.51 1.87 3.16
C ALA A 48 2.29 3.01 2.17
N PHE A 49 3.12 3.09 1.13
CA PHE A 49 3.02 4.03 0.01
C PHE A 49 2.59 3.27 -1.24
N ILE A 50 1.42 3.57 -1.76
CA ILE A 50 0.79 2.88 -2.87
C ILE A 50 0.95 3.72 -4.14
N PHE A 51 1.90 3.33 -4.97
CA PHE A 51 2.25 3.96 -6.24
C PHE A 51 1.41 3.39 -7.39
N MET A 52 1.44 4.04 -8.55
CA MET A 52 0.72 3.55 -9.74
C MET A 52 1.18 2.16 -10.19
N ASP A 53 2.43 1.81 -9.90
CA ASP A 53 3.14 0.62 -10.37
C ASP A 53 3.71 -0.23 -9.22
N GLY A 54 3.29 -0.02 -7.98
CA GLY A 54 3.82 -0.80 -6.86
C GLY A 54 3.35 -0.33 -5.49
N VAL A 55 3.90 -0.96 -4.46
CA VAL A 55 3.75 -0.53 -3.08
C VAL A 55 5.10 -0.55 -2.39
N GLU A 56 5.28 0.37 -1.46
CA GLU A 56 6.43 0.37 -0.57
C GLU A 56 5.96 0.41 0.88
N PHE A 57 6.51 -0.48 1.69
CA PHE A 57 6.35 -0.46 3.13
C PHE A 57 7.62 0.13 3.76
N THR A 58 7.44 1.04 4.70
CA THR A 58 8.50 1.56 5.56
C THR A 58 8.10 1.36 7.01
N GLY A 59 9.08 1.24 7.91
CA GLY A 59 8.82 1.14 9.35
C GLY A 59 9.98 0.51 10.12
N ASN A 60 9.68 0.02 11.33
CA ASN A 60 10.67 -0.58 12.22
C ASN A 60 11.35 -1.83 11.64
N ALA A 61 10.64 -2.59 10.80
CA ALA A 61 11.19 -3.77 10.13
C ALA A 61 12.07 -3.43 8.89
N GLY A 62 12.24 -2.14 8.58
CA GLY A 62 12.98 -1.66 7.43
C GLY A 62 12.07 -1.24 6.27
N ARG A 63 12.66 -1.12 5.08
CA ARG A 63 11.98 -0.73 3.84
C ARG A 63 11.83 -1.95 2.94
N GLN A 64 10.63 -2.19 2.44
CA GLN A 64 10.33 -3.24 1.48
C GLN A 64 9.49 -2.69 0.34
N SER A 65 9.99 -2.82 -0.90
CA SER A 65 9.29 -2.34 -2.10
C SER A 65 8.86 -3.52 -2.98
N LEU A 66 7.60 -3.52 -3.42
CA LEU A 66 7.02 -4.48 -4.34
C LEU A 66 6.62 -3.74 -5.61
N GLU A 67 7.38 -3.96 -6.68
CA GLU A 67 7.14 -3.31 -7.97
C GLU A 67 6.37 -4.25 -8.89
N ARG A 68 5.38 -3.72 -9.61
CA ARG A 68 4.51 -4.46 -10.53
C ARG A 68 5.28 -5.24 -11.59
N ARG A 69 6.44 -4.76 -12.04
CA ARG A 69 7.30 -5.45 -13.01
C ARG A 69 7.82 -6.81 -12.53
N SER A 70 7.82 -7.04 -11.21
CA SER A 70 8.24 -8.30 -10.60
C SER A 70 7.12 -9.35 -10.55
N PHE A 71 5.90 -9.01 -11.01
CA PHE A 71 4.71 -9.86 -10.95
C PHE A 71 4.06 -10.00 -12.32
N LYS A 72 3.34 -11.10 -12.54
CA LYS A 72 2.68 -11.36 -13.83
C LYS A 72 1.45 -10.48 -14.04
N ASN A 73 0.80 -10.06 -12.94
CA ASN A 73 -0.41 -9.26 -12.96
C ASN A 73 -0.63 -8.56 -11.60
N ASN A 74 -1.64 -7.69 -11.54
CA ASN A 74 -1.97 -6.94 -10.34
C ASN A 74 -2.48 -7.82 -9.19
N ALA A 75 -3.10 -8.97 -9.47
CA ALA A 75 -3.63 -9.85 -8.42
C ALA A 75 -2.49 -10.54 -7.63
N GLU A 76 -1.42 -10.95 -8.30
CA GLU A 76 -0.22 -11.46 -7.64
C GLU A 76 0.45 -10.38 -6.78
N LEU A 77 0.56 -9.15 -7.30
CA LEU A 77 1.09 -8.01 -6.54
C LEU A 77 0.23 -7.68 -5.31
N THR A 78 -1.10 -7.66 -5.46
CA THR A 78 -2.03 -7.46 -4.34
C THR A 78 -1.84 -8.56 -3.29
N THR A 79 -1.76 -9.83 -3.70
CA THR A 79 -1.54 -10.95 -2.77
C THR A 79 -0.23 -10.78 -1.99
N ALA A 80 0.87 -10.50 -2.69
CA ALA A 80 2.17 -10.27 -2.05
C ALA A 80 2.16 -9.06 -1.11
N THR A 81 1.46 -7.97 -1.50
CA THR A 81 1.26 -6.79 -0.64
C THR A 81 0.55 -7.17 0.65
N MET A 82 -0.54 -7.91 0.56
CA MET A 82 -1.31 -8.32 1.73
C MET A 82 -0.54 -9.30 2.62
N ASP A 83 0.33 -10.14 2.06
CA ASP A 83 1.21 -11.02 2.83
C ASP A 83 2.28 -10.25 3.61
N VAL A 84 2.78 -9.14 3.08
CA VAL A 84 3.67 -8.23 3.82
C VAL A 84 2.88 -7.50 4.90
N LEU A 85 1.72 -6.95 4.58
CA LEU A 85 0.87 -6.26 5.55
C LEU A 85 0.57 -7.14 6.77
N ARG A 86 0.18 -8.41 6.55
CA ARG A 86 -0.11 -9.39 7.62
C ARG A 86 1.07 -9.73 8.52
N LYS A 87 2.31 -9.54 8.05
CA LYS A 87 3.52 -9.75 8.87
C LYS A 87 3.85 -8.52 9.71
N LEU A 88 3.45 -7.34 9.25
CA LEU A 88 3.72 -6.06 9.90
C LEU A 88 2.60 -5.60 10.84
N ALA A 89 1.38 -6.09 10.64
CA ALA A 89 0.15 -5.74 11.35
C ALA A 89 -0.27 -6.84 12.34
#